data_AF-A0A382QIZ1-F1
#
_entry.id   AF-A0A382QIZ1-F1
#
_cell.length_a   1.000
_cell.length_b   1.000
_cell.length_c   1.000
_cell.angle_alpha   90.00
_cell.angle_beta   90.00
_cell.angle_gamma   90.00
#
_symmetry.space_group_name_H-M   'P 1'
#
loop_
_entity.id
_entity.type
_entity.pdbx_description
1 polymer ?
#
loop_
_entity_poly.entity_id
_entity_poly.type
_entity_poly.pdbx_seq_one_letter_code
_entity_poly.pdbx_strand_id
1 'polypeptide(L)' 'MNVIKQPNFIIFGKNSIDEFNFPTSCLVITSKGAKARGWLDRFKLKNYYIFDRVEPNPSIEIIDEIISDFRDS' A
#
# COMPACT_ATOMS: atom_id res chain seq x y z
N MET A 1 4.38 32.51 -7.53
CA MET A 1 3.05 32.03 -7.10
C MET A 1 3.27 30.69 -6.43
N ASN A 2 2.86 30.53 -5.17
CA ASN A 2 3.04 29.27 -4.46
C ASN A 2 1.92 28.31 -4.83
N VAL A 3 2.25 27.04 -5.09
CA VAL A 3 1.28 25.99 -5.41
C VAL A 3 1.20 25.05 -4.22
N ILE A 4 -0.01 24.83 -3.72
CA ILE A 4 -0.29 23.84 -2.68
C ILE A 4 -0.84 22.59 -3.39
N LYS A 5 -0.21 21.44 -3.16
CA LYS A 5 -0.67 20.13 -3.64
C LYS A 5 -1.16 19.31 -2.45
N GLN A 6 -2.33 18.72 -2.59
CA GLN A 6 -2.93 17.81 -1.62
C GLN A 6 -3.63 16.66 -2.35
N PRO A 7 -3.87 15.51 -1.70
CA PRO A 7 -4.77 14.50 -2.22
C PRO A 7 -6.16 15.10 -2.49
N ASN A 8 -6.81 14.64 -3.55
CA ASN A 8 -8.17 15.06 -3.90
C ASN A 8 -9.24 14.48 -2.96
N PHE A 9 -8.91 13.41 -2.21
CA PHE A 9 -9.80 12.72 -1.30
C PHE A 9 -9.02 12.17 -0.10
N ILE A 10 -9.50 12.44 1.12
CA ILE A 10 -8.90 12.01 2.38
C ILE A 10 -9.99 11.40 3.25
N ILE A 11 -9.86 10.12 3.59
CA ILE A 11 -10.69 9.45 4.60
C ILE A 11 -9.90 9.40 5.90
N PHE A 12 -10.45 9.92 7.00
CA PHE A 12 -9.79 9.96 8.31
C PHE A 12 -10.77 9.68 9.44
N GLY A 13 -10.25 9.30 10.60
CA GLY A 13 -11.04 8.93 11.79
C GLY A 13 -10.93 7.44 12.14
N LYS A 14 -11.47 7.07 13.32
CA LYS A 14 -11.49 5.68 13.79
C LYS A 14 -12.29 4.85 12.80
N ASN A 15 -11.70 3.75 12.35
CA ASN A 15 -12.30 2.80 11.41
C ASN A 15 -12.53 3.28 9.97
N SER A 16 -11.92 4.41 9.57
CA SER A 16 -11.97 4.94 8.19
C SER A 16 -11.61 3.93 7.09
N ILE A 17 -10.79 2.92 7.38
CA ILE A 17 -10.44 1.86 6.42
C ILE A 17 -11.65 1.06 5.94
N ASP A 18 -12.72 0.97 6.75
CA ASP A 18 -13.95 0.26 6.38
C ASP A 18 -14.74 0.96 5.27
N GLU A 19 -14.46 2.25 5.03
CA GLU A 19 -15.06 3.07 3.97
C GLU A 19 -14.25 3.04 2.67
N PHE A 20 -13.00 2.55 2.71
CA PHE A 20 -12.14 2.49 1.53
C PHE A 20 -12.32 1.17 0.78
N ASN A 21 -12.69 1.25 -0.49
CA ASN A 21 -12.79 0.09 -1.37
C ASN A 21 -11.49 -0.07 -2.16
N PHE A 22 -10.70 -1.08 -1.81
CA PHE A 22 -9.50 -1.42 -2.56
C PHE A 22 -9.86 -2.00 -3.94
N PRO A 23 -9.09 -1.66 -4.99
CA PRO A 23 -9.20 -2.34 -6.28
C PRO A 23 -8.95 -3.85 -6.14
N THR A 24 -9.64 -4.64 -6.95
CA THR A 24 -9.29 -6.06 -7.15
C THR A 24 -7.95 -6.17 -7.87
N SER A 25 -7.16 -7.22 -7.59
CA SER A 25 -5.86 -7.40 -8.26
C SER A 25 -4.86 -6.28 -8.00
N CYS A 26 -4.96 -5.63 -6.85
CA CYS A 26 -4.01 -4.59 -6.44
C CYS A 26 -2.70 -5.19 -5.89
N LEU A 27 -1.63 -4.41 -6.01
CA LEU A 27 -0.36 -4.64 -5.32
C LEU A 27 -0.35 -3.88 -3.99
N VAL A 28 -0.17 -4.61 -2.89
CA VAL A 28 0.00 -4.04 -1.55
C VAL A 28 1.49 -3.98 -1.22
N ILE A 29 2.02 -2.77 -1.08
CA ILE A 29 3.41 -2.51 -0.69
C ILE A 29 3.45 -2.13 0.77
N THR A 30 4.18 -2.89 1.59
CA THR A 30 4.24 -2.69 3.05
C THR A 30 5.54 -3.23 3.66
N SER A 31 5.74 -3.00 4.95
CA SER A 31 6.76 -3.69 5.75
C SER A 31 6.22 -4.97 6.41
N LYS A 32 7.13 -5.83 6.86
CA LYS A 32 6.85 -7.12 7.52
C LYS A 32 5.88 -6.99 8.71
N GLY A 33 5.94 -5.85 9.40
CA GLY A 33 5.12 -5.58 10.59
C GLY A 33 3.63 -5.42 10.31
N ALA A 34 3.20 -5.09 9.09
CA ALA A 34 1.78 -4.93 8.78
C ALA A 34 1.06 -6.29 8.79
N LYS A 35 1.69 -7.29 8.15
CA LYS A 35 1.19 -8.67 8.13
C LYS A 35 1.18 -9.29 9.52
N ALA A 36 2.28 -9.15 10.27
CA ALA A 36 2.39 -9.72 11.62
C ALA A 36 1.36 -9.17 12.63
N ARG A 37 0.82 -7.98 12.40
CA ARG A 37 -0.20 -7.34 13.25
C ARG A 37 -1.64 -7.47 12.72
N GLY A 38 -1.85 -8.24 11.65
CA GLY A 38 -3.18 -8.47 11.08
C GLY A 38 -3.80 -7.26 10.36
N TRP A 39 -2.99 -6.30 9.90
CA TRP A 39 -3.53 -5.13 9.20
C TRP A 39 -4.22 -5.49 7.88
N LEU A 40 -3.67 -6.46 7.15
CA LEU A 40 -4.19 -6.89 5.86
C LEU A 40 -5.60 -7.51 5.98
N ASP A 41 -5.87 -8.19 7.10
CA ASP A 41 -7.18 -8.80 7.37
C ASP A 41 -8.28 -7.75 7.44
N ARG A 42 -7.90 -6.51 7.79
CA ARG A 42 -8.82 -5.38 7.90
C ARG A 42 -9.13 -4.72 6.56
N PHE A 43 -8.28 -4.91 5.55
CA PHE A 43 -8.36 -4.18 4.28
C PHE A 43 -9.39 -4.77 3.31
N LYS A 44 -10.05 -5.90 3.66
CA LYS A 44 -11.06 -6.58 2.82
C LYS A 44 -10.60 -6.76 1.35
N LEU A 45 -9.29 -6.98 1.17
CA LEU A 45 -8.64 -7.07 -0.13
C LEU A 45 -9.16 -8.29 -0.91
N LYS A 46 -9.20 -8.18 -2.23
CA LYS A 46 -9.65 -9.26 -3.13
C LYS A 46 -8.59 -9.51 -4.20
N ASN A 47 -8.14 -10.76 -4.28
CA ASN A 47 -7.14 -11.23 -5.27
C ASN A 47 -5.91 -10.32 -5.32
N TYR A 48 -5.24 -10.05 -4.21
CA TYR A 48 -4.16 -9.06 -4.16
C TYR A 48 -2.77 -9.71 -4.22
N TYR A 49 -1.79 -8.93 -4.69
CA TYR A 49 -0.37 -9.22 -4.56
C TYR A 49 0.19 -8.49 -3.35
N ILE A 50 1.23 -9.03 -2.72
CA ILE A 50 1.86 -8.38 -1.57
C ILE A 50 3.38 -8.37 -1.69
N PHE A 51 3.95 -7.20 -1.50
CA PHE A 51 5.37 -6.98 -1.25
C PHE A 51 5.53 -6.45 0.18
N ASP A 52 5.90 -7.31 1.13
CA ASP A 52 5.99 -6.99 2.57
C ASP A 52 7.43 -6.77 3.07
N ARG A 53 8.38 -6.52 2.16
CA ARG A 53 9.81 -6.46 2.42
C ARG A 53 10.37 -5.04 2.54
N VAL A 54 9.52 -4.01 2.57
CA VAL A 54 9.98 -2.61 2.66
C VAL A 54 10.61 -2.33 4.03
N GLU A 55 11.84 -1.83 3.99
CA GLU A 55 12.63 -1.42 5.16
C GLU A 55 12.50 0.09 5.43
N PRO A 56 12.77 0.57 6.66
CA PRO A 56 12.88 1.99 6.94
C PRO A 56 13.93 2.66 6.04
N ASN A 57 13.62 3.83 5.48
CA ASN A 57 14.45 4.49 4.46
C ASN A 57 14.75 3.56 3.27
N PRO A 58 13.72 3.20 2.48
CA PRO A 58 13.86 2.22 1.41
C PRO A 58 14.92 2.66 0.41
N SER A 59 15.75 1.70 -0.02
CA SER A 59 16.78 1.93 -1.03
C SER A 59 16.20 1.89 -2.44
N ILE A 60 16.99 2.31 -3.43
CA ILE A 60 16.57 2.26 -4.83
C ILE A 60 16.44 0.82 -5.33
N GLU A 61 17.24 -0.11 -4.81
CA GLU A 61 17.21 -1.52 -5.19
C GLU A 61 15.88 -2.18 -4.83
N ILE A 62 15.26 -1.79 -3.70
CA ILE A 62 13.91 -2.24 -3.33
C ILE A 62 12.87 -1.74 -4.33
N ILE A 63 13.03 -0.53 -4.86
CA ILE A 63 12.13 0.01 -5.89
C ILE A 63 12.26 -0.78 -7.18
N ASP A 64 13.50 -1.06 -7.61
CA ASP A 64 13.77 -1.83 -8.81
C ASP A 64 13.23 -3.27 -8.70
N GLU A 65 13.33 -3.89 -7.52
CA GLU A 65 12.72 -5.19 -7.24
C GLU A 65 11.20 -5.16 -7.37
N ILE A 66 10.53 -4.18 -6.74
CA ILE A 66 9.07 -4.04 -6.84
C ILE A 66 8.65 -3.86 -8.31
N ILE A 67 9.34 -3.02 -9.06
CA ILE A 67 9.01 -2.80 -10.48
C ILE A 67 9.25 -4.08 -11.27
N SER A 68 10.37 -4.76 -11.09
CA SER A 68 10.69 -6.00 -11.79
C SER A 68 9.66 -7.11 -11.51
N ASP A 69 9.25 -7.25 -10.26
CA ASP A 69 8.31 -8.30 -9.84
C ASP A 69 6.88 -8.05 -10.37
N PHE A 70 6.48 -6.78 -10.50
CA PHE A 70 5.07 -6.42 -10.72
C PHE A 70 4.78 -5.62 -12.00
N ARG A 71 5.75 -5.40 -12.88
CA ARG A 71 5.56 -4.62 -14.12
C ARG A 71 4.55 -5.25 -15.09
N ASP A 72 4.57 -6.57 -15.21
CA ASP A 72 3.74 -7.34 -16.16
C ASP A 72 2.68 -8.20 -15.44
N SER A 73 2.42 -7.91 -14.16
CA SER A 73 1.42 -8.59 -13.32
C SER A 73 -0.02 -8.14 -13.58
#